data_AF-A0A9W8XRQ3-F1
#
_entry.id   AF-A0A9W8XRQ3-F1
#
_cell.length_a   1.000
_cell.length_b   1.000
_cell.length_c   1.000
_cell.angle_alpha   90.00
_cell.angle_beta   90.00
_cell.angle_gamma   90.00
#
_symmetry.space_group_name_H-M   'P 1'
#
loop_
_entity.id
_entity.type
_entity.pdbx_description
1 polymer ?
#
loop_
_entity_poly.entity_id
_entity_poly.type
_entity_poly.pdbx_seq_one_letter_code
_entity_poly.pdbx_strand_id
1 'polypeptide(L)'
;MVPHLAMHDAGLMTAILALSSRQLSISPDASPAERDRNVGLQYYYETLHYLQKAMCAEAYTISLELLATALIVSMYEMLDDSGSGSGWERHLKGVFWIQRSQLIQGETGGLKSAVWWAWLRQDIWAAFRERRKTLSFWTPTKALAALTSYELAARVIWLFARAVDYCSDEEVASGELDLTMRAKRADTIFGMLYDWKSSLPQEFEPLPQINTTALSGTMEPLWIHPPAFSMLDTKTYHKDQQS
;
A
#
# COMPACT_ATOMS: atom_id res chain seq x y z
N MET A 1 0.45 -10.77 9.74
CA MET A 1 1.25 -10.12 10.81
C MET A 1 0.48 -9.01 11.51
N VAL A 2 -0.04 -7.98 10.84
CA VAL A 2 -0.82 -6.90 11.49
C VAL A 2 -2.05 -7.42 12.26
N PRO A 3 -2.86 -8.37 11.74
CA PRO A 3 -3.94 -8.97 12.54
C PRO A 3 -3.45 -9.69 13.79
N HIS A 4 -2.24 -10.28 13.77
CA HIS A 4 -1.67 -10.91 14.96
C HIS A 4 -1.22 -9.87 16.00
N LEU A 5 -0.66 -8.74 15.57
CA LEU A 5 -0.37 -7.62 16.47
C LEU A 5 -1.64 -7.08 17.12
N ALA A 6 -2.72 -6.96 16.34
CA ALA A 6 -4.01 -6.48 16.84
C ALA A 6 -4.61 -7.38 17.93
N MET A 7 -4.27 -8.68 17.98
CA MET A 7 -4.70 -9.55 19.09
C MET A 7 -4.08 -9.14 20.44
N HIS A 8 -2.99 -8.38 20.42
CA HIS A 8 -2.25 -7.95 21.60
C HIS A 8 -2.26 -6.42 21.81
N ASP A 9 -2.82 -5.66 20.87
CA ASP A 9 -2.95 -4.20 20.96
C ASP A 9 -4.39 -3.78 20.64
N ALA A 10 -5.09 -3.29 21.67
CA ALA A 10 -6.51 -2.94 21.56
C ALA A 10 -6.71 -1.71 20.64
N GLY A 11 -5.79 -0.75 20.64
CA GLY A 11 -5.88 0.42 19.76
C GLY A 11 -5.75 0.06 18.29
N LEU A 12 -4.84 -0.84 17.96
CA LEU A 12 -4.69 -1.36 16.61
C LEU A 12 -5.94 -2.12 16.17
N MET A 13 -6.52 -2.95 17.06
CA MET A 13 -7.76 -3.66 16.77
C MET A 13 -8.91 -2.68 16.48
N THR A 14 -9.14 -1.69 17.35
CA THR A 14 -10.20 -0.70 17.14
C THR A 14 -9.95 0.15 15.89
N ALA A 15 -8.69 0.45 15.56
CA ALA A 15 -8.36 1.17 14.33
C ALA A 15 -8.74 0.35 13.08
N ILE A 16 -8.45 -0.95 13.08
CA ILE A 16 -8.83 -1.87 12.00
C ILE A 16 -10.36 -1.88 11.86
N LEU A 17 -11.09 -2.03 12.96
CA LEU A 17 -12.56 -2.04 12.95
C LEU A 17 -13.14 -0.71 12.43
N ALA A 18 -12.56 0.42 12.84
CA ALA A 18 -12.96 1.73 12.34
C ALA A 18 -12.81 1.83 10.82
N LEU A 19 -11.63 1.50 10.29
CA LEU A 19 -11.35 1.55 8.86
C LEU A 19 -12.23 0.56 8.07
N SER A 20 -12.39 -0.68 8.55
CA SER A 20 -13.22 -1.68 7.89
C SER A 20 -14.69 -1.26 7.86
N SER A 21 -15.23 -0.76 8.96
CA SER A 21 -16.60 -0.21 8.99
C SER A 21 -16.76 0.95 8.01
N ARG A 22 -15.76 1.84 7.93
CA ARG A 22 -15.79 2.93 6.96
C ARG A 22 -15.80 2.44 5.52
N GLN A 23 -14.93 1.50 5.17
CA GLN A 23 -14.85 0.92 3.82
C GLN A 23 -16.17 0.24 3.41
N LEU A 24 -16.80 -0.49 4.33
CA LEU A 24 -18.12 -1.08 4.10
C LEU A 24 -19.18 0.01 3.88
N SER A 25 -19.18 1.07 4.69
CA SER A 25 -20.19 2.13 4.59
C SER A 25 -20.20 2.91 3.27
N ILE A 26 -19.06 2.95 2.57
CA ILE A 26 -18.92 3.62 1.27
C ILE A 26 -19.05 2.66 0.09
N SER A 27 -19.20 1.36 0.35
CA SER A 27 -19.40 0.37 -0.70
C SER A 27 -20.75 0.59 -1.42
N PRO A 28 -20.80 0.51 -2.75
CA PRO A 28 -22.06 0.66 -3.49
C PRO A 28 -23.11 -0.40 -3.07
N ASP A 29 -22.64 -1.60 -2.72
CA ASP A 29 -23.48 -2.75 -2.37
C ASP A 29 -23.79 -2.84 -0.86
N ALA A 30 -23.44 -1.82 -0.07
CA ALA A 30 -23.64 -1.82 1.37
C ALA A 30 -25.13 -1.94 1.74
N SER A 31 -25.44 -2.79 2.71
CA SER A 31 -26.76 -2.82 3.35
C SER A 31 -27.03 -1.52 4.13
N PRO A 32 -28.30 -1.20 4.47
CA PRO A 32 -28.62 -0.04 5.29
C PRO A 32 -27.89 0.01 6.64
N ALA A 33 -27.63 -1.15 7.25
CA ALA A 33 -26.89 -1.25 8.50
C ALA A 33 -25.39 -0.98 8.30
N GLU A 34 -24.80 -1.46 7.20
CA GLU A 34 -23.38 -1.21 6.88
C GLU A 34 -23.11 0.24 6.49
N ARG A 35 -24.12 0.94 5.94
CA ARG A 35 -24.04 2.38 5.65
C ARG A 35 -24.04 3.26 6.90
N ASP A 36 -24.32 2.72 8.09
CA ASP A 36 -24.27 3.50 9.32
C ASP A 36 -22.82 3.88 9.67
N ARG A 37 -22.51 5.16 9.47
CA ARG A 37 -21.19 5.74 9.76
C ARG A 37 -20.86 5.77 11.26
N ASN A 38 -21.86 5.68 12.13
CA ASN A 38 -21.65 5.82 13.58
C ASN A 38 -20.81 4.69 14.16
N VAL A 39 -20.92 3.48 13.61
CA VAL A 39 -20.14 2.32 14.04
C VAL A 39 -18.64 2.57 13.86
N GLY A 40 -18.22 3.00 12.67
CA GLY A 40 -16.83 3.34 12.38
C GLY A 40 -16.32 4.51 13.22
N LEU A 41 -17.17 5.52 13.42
CA LEU A 41 -16.85 6.70 14.22
C LEU A 41 -16.62 6.35 15.71
N GLN A 42 -17.39 5.41 16.26
CA GLN A 42 -17.19 4.94 17.63
C GLN A 42 -15.81 4.30 17.79
N TYR A 43 -15.46 3.33 16.94
CA TYR A 43 -14.15 2.68 16.99
C TYR A 43 -12.98 3.65 16.75
N TYR A 44 -13.19 4.67 15.91
CA TYR A 44 -12.21 5.73 15.70
C TYR A 44 -11.93 6.49 17.01
N TYR A 45 -12.97 6.95 17.74
CA TYR A 45 -12.76 7.64 19.01
C TYR A 45 -12.17 6.74 20.10
N GLU A 46 -12.57 5.46 20.15
CA GLU A 46 -11.96 4.48 21.05
C GLU A 46 -10.46 4.33 20.78
N THR A 47 -10.06 4.31 19.50
CA THR A 47 -8.65 4.25 19.08
C THR A 47 -7.88 5.49 19.54
N LEU A 48 -8.43 6.69 19.33
CA LEU A 48 -7.76 7.93 19.75
C LEU A 48 -7.58 7.99 21.27
N HIS A 49 -8.59 7.56 22.03
CA HIS A 49 -8.52 7.49 23.50
C HIS A 49 -7.47 6.47 23.97
N TYR A 50 -7.37 5.33 23.29
CA TYR A 50 -6.32 4.35 23.56
C TYR A 50 -4.93 4.96 23.32
N LEU A 51 -4.71 5.57 22.16
CA LEU A 51 -3.43 6.18 21.80
C LEU A 51 -3.00 7.24 22.82
N GLN A 52 -3.92 8.09 23.27
CA GLN A 52 -3.64 9.11 24.30
C GLN A 52 -3.06 8.51 25.58
N LYS A 53 -3.53 7.33 25.99
CA LYS A 53 -3.05 6.63 27.19
C LYS A 53 -1.76 5.84 26.92
N ALA A 54 -1.73 5.10 25.82
CA ALA A 54 -0.60 4.23 25.47
C ALA A 54 0.69 5.02 25.20
N MET A 55 0.57 6.23 24.66
CA MET A 55 1.71 7.12 24.41
C MET A 55 2.40 7.62 25.69
N CYS A 56 1.82 7.44 26.88
CA CYS A 56 2.53 7.70 28.14
C CYS A 56 3.68 6.70 28.38
N ALA A 57 3.66 5.53 27.72
CA ALA A 57 4.77 4.59 27.77
C ALA A 57 5.78 4.90 26.65
N GLU A 58 7.00 5.28 27.02
CA GLU A 58 8.04 5.67 26.06
C GLU A 58 8.32 4.58 25.01
N ALA A 59 8.37 3.32 25.42
CA ALA A 59 8.57 2.18 24.52
C ALA A 59 7.50 2.07 23.42
N TYR A 60 6.27 2.52 23.70
CA TYR A 60 5.17 2.51 22.72
C TYR A 60 5.32 3.61 21.67
N THR A 61 5.98 4.73 21.99
CA THR A 61 6.09 5.90 21.09
C THR A 61 6.89 5.64 19.81
N ILE A 62 7.60 4.52 19.76
CA ILE A 62 8.40 4.07 18.61
C ILE A 62 8.00 2.67 18.13
N SER A 63 6.91 2.10 18.65
CA SER A 63 6.49 0.73 18.38
C SER A 63 5.90 0.56 16.97
N LEU A 64 5.88 -0.68 16.48
CA LEU A 64 5.25 -1.00 15.19
C LEU A 64 3.72 -0.98 15.29
N GLU A 65 3.19 -1.25 16.46
CA GLU A 65 1.78 -1.15 16.82
C GLU A 65 1.31 0.30 16.66
N LEU A 66 2.06 1.26 17.21
CA LEU A 66 1.76 2.69 17.05
C LEU A 66 1.80 3.10 15.58
N LEU A 67 2.86 2.72 14.86
CA LEU A 67 3.01 3.07 13.44
C LEU A 67 1.88 2.49 12.58
N ALA A 68 1.50 1.23 12.81
CA ALA A 68 0.38 0.59 12.11
C ALA A 68 -0.95 1.26 12.48
N THR A 69 -1.19 1.53 13.77
CA THR A 69 -2.42 2.18 14.27
C THR A 69 -2.55 3.57 13.66
N ALA A 70 -1.49 4.39 13.69
CA ALA A 70 -1.50 5.74 13.14
C ALA A 70 -1.74 5.74 11.62
N LEU A 71 -1.18 4.79 10.88
CA LEU A 71 -1.45 4.65 9.45
C LEU A 71 -2.90 4.27 9.16
N ILE A 72 -3.48 3.36 9.94
CA ILE A 72 -4.88 2.93 9.75
C ILE A 72 -5.84 4.09 10.09
N VAL A 73 -5.58 4.81 11.18
CA VAL A 73 -6.33 6.03 11.55
C VAL A 73 -6.22 7.10 10.46
N SER A 74 -5.01 7.37 9.97
CA SER A 74 -4.78 8.29 8.84
C SER A 74 -5.60 7.87 7.61
N MET A 75 -5.64 6.57 7.29
CA MET A 75 -6.43 6.06 6.16
C MET A 75 -7.94 6.24 6.38
N TYR A 76 -8.42 6.04 7.62
CA TYR A 76 -9.81 6.30 7.98
C TYR A 76 -10.17 7.77 7.75
N GLU A 77 -9.34 8.69 8.24
CA GLU A 77 -9.54 10.13 8.09
C GLU A 77 -9.46 10.57 6.61
N MET A 78 -8.57 9.98 5.81
CA MET A 78 -8.51 10.22 4.36
C MET A 78 -9.81 9.81 3.64
N LEU A 79 -10.48 8.76 4.10
CA LEU A 79 -11.78 8.32 3.57
C LEU A 79 -12.96 9.14 4.12
N ASP A 80 -12.78 9.86 5.23
CA ASP A 80 -13.82 10.63 5.93
C ASP A 80 -13.62 12.14 5.88
N ASP A 81 -12.92 12.62 4.85
CA ASP A 81 -12.54 14.02 4.59
C ASP A 81 -13.72 15.01 4.38
N SER A 82 -14.92 14.64 4.84
CA SER A 82 -16.17 15.42 4.75
C SER A 82 -16.37 16.46 5.86
N GLY A 83 -15.44 16.70 6.80
CA GLY A 83 -15.71 17.75 7.80
C GLY A 83 -14.70 18.12 8.89
N SER A 84 -13.54 17.46 9.06
CA SER A 84 -12.66 17.76 10.22
C SER A 84 -11.17 17.91 9.88
N GLY A 85 -10.82 18.74 8.90
CA GLY A 85 -9.45 19.23 8.71
C GLY A 85 -8.37 18.15 8.45
N SER A 86 -7.11 18.58 8.36
CA SER A 86 -5.97 17.76 7.95
C SER A 86 -5.45 16.81 9.06
N GLY A 87 -6.35 16.13 9.79
CA GLY A 87 -5.99 15.14 10.82
C GLY A 87 -5.01 14.08 10.29
N TRP A 88 -5.35 13.50 9.13
CA TRP A 88 -4.53 12.54 8.42
C TRP A 88 -3.12 13.05 8.13
N GLU A 89 -2.97 14.35 7.83
CA GLU A 89 -1.69 14.96 7.50
C GLU A 89 -0.75 14.99 8.71
N ARG A 90 -1.31 15.27 9.90
CA ARG A 90 -0.56 15.24 11.16
C ARG A 90 -0.07 13.82 11.47
N HIS A 91 -0.94 12.82 11.30
CA HIS A 91 -0.57 11.42 11.50
C HIS A 91 0.51 10.98 10.50
N LEU A 92 0.35 11.34 9.23
CA LEU A 92 1.29 11.02 8.17
C LEU A 92 2.68 11.61 8.41
N LYS A 93 2.75 12.88 8.82
CA LYS A 93 4.01 13.55 9.20
C LYS A 93 4.62 12.94 10.47
N GLY A 94 3.80 12.60 11.46
CA GLY A 94 4.26 11.93 12.69
C GLY A 94 4.91 10.58 12.39
N VAL A 95 4.23 9.75 11.60
CA VAL A 95 4.75 8.45 11.15
C VAL A 95 6.06 8.62 10.36
N PHE A 96 6.16 9.62 9.48
CA PHE A 96 7.40 9.94 8.77
C PHE A 96 8.58 10.16 9.74
N TRP A 97 8.40 11.03 10.75
CA TRP A 97 9.46 11.35 11.70
C TRP A 97 9.88 10.16 12.57
N ILE A 98 8.93 9.34 13.03
CA ILE A 98 9.23 8.13 13.83
C ILE A 98 9.96 7.08 12.98
N GLN A 99 9.54 6.85 11.74
CA GLN A 99 10.25 5.93 10.84
C GLN A 99 11.67 6.41 10.56
N ARG A 100 11.84 7.73 10.34
CA ARG A 100 13.15 8.33 10.09
C ARG A 100 14.08 8.22 11.28
N SER A 101 13.61 8.43 12.52
CA SER A 101 14.46 8.31 13.72
C SER A 101 14.97 6.87 13.94
N GLN A 102 14.24 5.89 13.42
CA GLN A 102 14.59 4.47 13.49
C GLN A 102 15.25 3.92 12.21
N LEU A 103 15.54 4.80 11.23
CA LEU A 103 16.10 4.43 9.91
C LEU A 103 15.27 3.37 9.17
N ILE A 104 13.95 3.37 9.36
CA ILE A 104 13.03 2.48 8.68
C ILE A 104 12.85 2.96 7.23
N GLN A 105 13.09 2.05 6.29
CA GLN A 105 13.05 2.28 4.85
C GLN A 105 12.55 1.05 4.07
N GLY A 106 12.25 1.22 2.78
CA GLY A 106 11.57 0.20 1.96
C GLY A 106 12.28 -1.15 1.85
N GLU A 107 13.59 -1.21 2.01
CA GLU A 107 14.43 -2.42 1.96
C GLU A 107 14.81 -2.96 3.36
N THR A 108 14.24 -2.43 4.46
CA THR A 108 14.53 -2.89 5.85
C THR A 108 14.08 -4.33 6.11
N GLY A 109 13.17 -4.85 5.28
CA GLY A 109 12.54 -6.16 5.46
C GLY A 109 11.48 -6.20 6.56
N GLY A 110 10.77 -7.32 6.61
CA GLY A 110 9.74 -7.60 7.61
C GLY A 110 8.64 -6.55 7.69
N LEU A 111 8.04 -6.42 8.88
CA LEU A 111 6.94 -5.49 9.12
C LEU A 111 7.38 -4.01 9.00
N LYS A 112 8.63 -3.69 9.33
CA LYS A 112 9.19 -2.34 9.20
C LYS A 112 9.09 -1.84 7.74
N SER A 113 9.53 -2.66 6.80
CA SER A 113 9.40 -2.37 5.36
C SER A 113 7.93 -2.25 4.94
N ALA A 114 7.05 -3.14 5.41
CA ALA A 114 5.63 -3.10 5.07
C ALA A 114 4.94 -1.80 5.54
N VAL A 115 5.21 -1.36 6.78
CA VAL A 115 4.72 -0.08 7.32
C VAL A 115 5.23 1.09 6.49
N TRP A 116 6.52 1.07 6.11
CA TRP A 116 7.11 2.11 5.27
C TRP A 116 6.45 2.22 3.90
N TRP A 117 6.22 1.08 3.25
CA TRP A 117 5.55 1.04 1.95
C TRP A 117 4.07 1.43 2.05
N ALA A 118 3.39 1.12 3.16
CA ALA A 118 2.01 1.57 3.40
C ALA A 118 1.96 3.09 3.62
N TRP A 119 2.89 3.63 4.41
CA TRP A 119 3.06 5.07 4.59
C TRP A 119 3.31 5.80 3.27
N LEU A 120 4.24 5.30 2.44
CA LEU A 120 4.56 5.95 1.17
C LEU A 120 3.34 6.04 0.25
N ARG A 121 2.46 5.02 0.23
CA ARG A 121 1.21 5.07 -0.56
C ARG A 121 0.27 6.17 -0.11
N GLN A 122 0.14 6.39 1.21
CA GLN A 122 -0.67 7.50 1.74
C GLN A 122 -0.03 8.85 1.41
N ASP A 123 1.29 8.97 1.53
CA ASP A 123 1.98 10.22 1.19
C ASP A 123 1.96 10.53 -0.31
N ILE A 124 2.02 9.52 -1.18
CA ILE A 124 1.80 9.68 -2.63
C ILE A 124 0.43 10.29 -2.89
N TRP A 125 -0.63 9.76 -2.26
CA TRP A 125 -1.98 10.31 -2.42
C TRP A 125 -2.06 11.76 -1.96
N ALA A 126 -1.51 12.06 -0.78
CA ALA A 126 -1.49 13.41 -0.23
C ALA A 126 -0.69 14.38 -1.11
N ALA A 127 0.52 13.99 -1.51
CA ALA A 127 1.41 14.77 -2.34
C ALA A 127 0.79 15.09 -3.70
N PHE A 128 0.14 14.11 -4.32
CA PHE A 128 -0.58 14.30 -5.58
C PHE A 128 -1.72 15.31 -5.44
N ARG A 129 -2.55 15.16 -4.39
CA ARG A 129 -3.67 16.06 -4.10
C ARG A 129 -3.22 17.49 -3.83
N GLU A 130 -2.15 17.64 -3.07
CA GLU A 130 -1.63 18.94 -2.61
C GLU A 130 -0.60 19.56 -3.56
N ARG A 131 -0.32 18.93 -4.71
CA ARG A 131 0.68 19.38 -5.68
C ARG A 131 2.07 19.61 -5.09
N ARG A 132 2.43 18.85 -4.06
CA ARG A 132 3.76 18.88 -3.44
C ARG A 132 4.56 17.63 -3.79
N LYS A 133 5.85 17.65 -3.45
CA LYS A 133 6.66 16.43 -3.43
C LYS A 133 6.25 15.52 -2.28
N THR A 134 6.45 14.23 -2.47
CA THR A 134 6.47 13.24 -1.41
C THR A 134 7.55 13.59 -0.38
N LEU A 135 7.29 13.27 0.89
CA LEU A 135 8.18 13.53 2.02
C LEU A 135 9.44 12.65 1.96
N SER A 136 9.40 11.55 1.21
CA SER A 136 10.51 10.60 1.12
C SER A 136 11.60 11.07 0.15
N PHE A 137 12.82 11.15 0.66
CA PHE A 137 14.05 11.30 -0.13
C PHE A 137 14.79 9.97 -0.33
N TRP A 138 14.22 8.85 0.13
CA TRP A 138 14.85 7.53 -0.01
C TRP A 138 14.88 7.06 -1.47
N THR A 139 15.95 6.34 -1.81
CA THR A 139 16.17 5.73 -3.13
C THR A 139 16.53 4.26 -2.95
N PRO A 140 15.92 3.33 -3.72
CA PRO A 140 16.26 1.92 -3.67
C PRO A 140 17.72 1.66 -3.99
N THR A 141 18.34 0.73 -3.28
CA THR A 141 19.75 0.37 -3.49
C THR A 141 19.91 -0.94 -4.26
N LYS A 142 18.91 -1.81 -4.20
CA LYS A 142 18.94 -3.09 -4.91
C LYS A 142 18.70 -2.90 -6.42
N ALA A 143 19.51 -3.56 -7.24
CA ALA A 143 19.31 -3.66 -8.67
C ALA A 143 18.02 -4.45 -8.99
N LEU A 144 17.33 -4.11 -10.09
CA LEU A 144 16.07 -4.76 -10.49
C LEU A 144 16.21 -6.28 -10.63
N ALA A 145 17.32 -6.75 -11.20
CA ALA A 145 17.60 -8.17 -11.38
C ALA A 145 17.76 -8.97 -10.07
N ALA A 146 17.97 -8.29 -8.93
CA ALA A 146 18.12 -8.93 -7.63
C ALA A 146 16.82 -8.88 -6.79
N LEU A 147 15.73 -8.35 -7.34
CA LEU A 147 14.46 -8.21 -6.63
C LEU A 147 13.62 -9.47 -6.75
N THR A 148 12.97 -9.84 -5.66
CA THR A 148 11.87 -10.80 -5.67
C THR A 148 10.62 -10.20 -6.33
N SER A 149 9.64 -11.02 -6.71
CA SER A 149 8.36 -10.54 -7.28
C SER A 149 7.63 -9.57 -6.36
N TYR A 150 7.68 -9.78 -5.04
CA TYR A 150 7.11 -8.82 -4.07
C TYR A 150 7.85 -7.48 -4.07
N GLU A 151 9.19 -7.49 -4.15
CA GLU A 151 9.98 -6.27 -4.19
C GLU A 151 9.83 -5.53 -5.53
N LEU A 152 9.65 -6.25 -6.64
CA LEU A 152 9.27 -5.67 -7.94
C LEU A 152 7.90 -4.99 -7.86
N ALA A 153 6.93 -5.62 -7.22
CA ALA A 153 5.62 -5.01 -6.98
C ALA A 153 5.70 -3.77 -6.07
N ALA A 154 6.59 -3.78 -5.08
CA ALA A 154 6.82 -2.60 -4.24
C ALA A 154 7.57 -1.48 -5.01
N ARG A 155 8.50 -1.85 -5.91
CA ARG A 155 9.31 -0.90 -6.70
C ARG A 155 8.45 0.06 -7.53
N VAL A 156 7.32 -0.39 -8.06
CA VAL A 156 6.41 0.47 -8.83
C VAL A 156 5.84 1.62 -7.99
N ILE A 157 5.67 1.43 -6.69
CA ILE A 157 5.17 2.48 -5.78
C ILE A 157 6.21 3.59 -5.65
N TRP A 158 7.50 3.24 -5.56
CA TRP A 158 8.57 4.23 -5.57
C TRP A 158 8.66 4.97 -6.90
N LEU A 159 8.52 4.27 -8.04
CA LEU A 159 8.45 4.91 -9.35
C LEU A 159 7.27 5.88 -9.46
N PHE A 160 6.11 5.48 -8.93
CA PHE A 160 4.94 6.35 -8.89
C PHE A 160 5.17 7.59 -8.03
N ALA A 161 5.84 7.47 -6.88
CA ALA A 161 6.25 8.62 -6.09
C ALA A 161 7.12 9.62 -6.90
N ARG A 162 8.08 9.12 -7.69
CA ARG A 162 8.90 9.98 -8.57
C ARG A 162 8.08 10.69 -9.65
N ALA A 163 7.09 10.02 -10.21
CA ALA A 163 6.16 10.63 -11.16
C ALA A 163 5.29 11.72 -10.49
N VAL A 164 4.83 11.49 -9.25
CA VAL A 164 4.11 12.50 -8.46
C VAL A 164 5.01 13.69 -8.12
N ASP A 165 6.24 13.46 -7.69
CA ASP A 165 7.20 14.53 -7.39
C ASP A 165 7.45 15.42 -8.62
N TYR A 166 7.64 14.81 -9.79
CA TYR A 166 7.80 15.53 -11.07
C TYR A 166 6.58 16.41 -11.42
N CYS A 167 5.39 16.03 -10.95
CA CYS A 167 4.15 16.78 -11.15
C CYS A 167 3.88 17.85 -10.06
N SER A 168 4.77 18.03 -9.09
CA SER A 168 4.62 19.03 -8.03
C SER A 168 4.80 20.46 -8.55
N ASP A 169 4.18 21.43 -7.88
CA ASP A 169 4.26 22.85 -8.25
C ASP A 169 5.71 23.37 -8.23
N GLU A 170 6.51 22.89 -7.28
CA GLU A 170 7.94 23.20 -7.18
C GLU A 170 8.71 22.73 -8.44
N GLU A 171 8.50 21.47 -8.86
CA GLU A 171 9.12 20.96 -10.10
C GLU A 171 8.56 21.65 -11.33
N VAL A 172 7.25 21.93 -11.38
CA VAL A 172 6.61 22.73 -12.45
C VAL A 172 7.30 24.07 -12.63
N ALA A 173 7.36 24.87 -11.57
CA ALA A 173 7.99 26.19 -11.59
C ALA A 173 9.48 26.13 -11.94
N SER A 174 10.23 25.16 -11.38
CA SER A 174 11.65 24.99 -11.73
C SER A 174 11.86 24.64 -13.20
N GLY A 175 10.96 23.85 -13.79
CA GLY A 175 11.07 23.44 -15.18
C GLY A 175 10.65 24.52 -16.19
N GLU A 176 9.91 25.55 -15.78
CA GLU A 176 9.66 26.73 -16.63
C GLU A 176 10.93 27.53 -16.89
N LEU A 177 11.89 27.49 -15.96
CA LEU A 177 13.19 28.14 -16.08
C LEU A 177 14.18 27.34 -16.93
N ASP A 178 14.07 26.00 -16.92
CA ASP A 178 14.93 25.09 -17.69
C ASP A 178 14.13 23.90 -18.24
N LEU A 179 13.51 24.10 -19.41
CA LEU A 179 12.75 23.08 -20.11
C LEU A 179 13.60 21.87 -20.51
N THR A 180 14.90 22.07 -20.77
CA THR A 180 15.80 20.98 -21.18
C THR A 180 16.06 20.05 -20.00
N MET A 181 16.31 20.61 -18.82
CA MET A 181 16.49 19.85 -17.59
C MET A 181 15.21 19.13 -17.18
N ARG A 182 14.05 19.79 -17.33
CA ARG A 182 12.74 19.15 -17.12
C ARG A 182 12.53 17.94 -18.05
N ALA A 183 12.79 18.09 -19.35
CA ALA A 183 12.65 17.01 -20.33
C ALA A 183 13.55 15.81 -19.98
N LYS A 184 14.83 16.06 -19.67
CA LYS A 184 15.77 15.02 -19.23
C LYS A 184 15.28 14.27 -17.98
N ARG A 185 14.64 14.98 -17.04
CA ARG A 185 14.07 14.38 -15.83
C ARG A 185 12.88 13.47 -16.17
N ALA A 186 12.01 13.91 -17.07
CA ALA A 186 10.92 13.08 -17.58
C ALA A 186 11.45 11.80 -18.23
N ASP A 187 12.42 11.93 -19.14
CA ASP A 187 13.07 10.79 -19.82
C ASP A 187 13.70 9.81 -18.81
N THR A 188 14.31 10.34 -17.75
CA THR A 188 14.87 9.52 -16.66
C THR A 188 13.79 8.68 -15.97
N ILE A 189 12.65 9.28 -15.62
CA ILE A 189 11.54 8.55 -14.97
C ILE A 189 10.94 7.52 -15.91
N PHE A 190 10.74 7.87 -17.19
CA PHE A 190 10.25 6.94 -18.21
C PHE A 190 11.21 5.77 -18.44
N GLY A 191 12.52 6.02 -18.49
CA GLY A 191 13.54 4.98 -18.59
C GLY A 191 13.47 4.01 -17.41
N MET A 192 13.42 4.52 -16.17
CA MET A 192 13.27 3.68 -14.98
C MET A 192 11.99 2.82 -14.99
N LEU A 193 10.88 3.38 -15.48
CA LEU A 193 9.62 2.64 -15.61
C LEU A 193 9.72 1.55 -16.70
N TYR A 194 10.37 1.85 -17.82
CA TYR A 194 10.61 0.88 -18.89
C TYR A 194 11.50 -0.28 -18.42
N ASP A 195 12.59 0.03 -17.72
CA ASP A 195 13.50 -0.99 -17.17
C ASP A 195 12.79 -1.88 -16.15
N TRP A 196 11.98 -1.28 -15.27
CA TRP A 196 11.14 -2.03 -14.33
C TRP A 196 10.16 -2.95 -15.06
N LYS A 197 9.44 -2.44 -16.06
CA LYS A 197 8.47 -3.22 -16.84
C LYS A 197 9.14 -4.38 -17.58
N SER A 198 10.31 -4.14 -18.15
CA SER A 198 11.10 -5.16 -18.86
C SER A 198 11.69 -6.23 -17.92
N SER A 199 11.73 -5.95 -16.62
CA SER A 199 12.22 -6.88 -15.59
C SER A 199 11.10 -7.70 -14.94
N LEU A 200 9.84 -7.53 -15.35
CA LEU A 200 8.72 -8.24 -14.75
C LEU A 200 8.73 -9.72 -15.14
N PRO A 201 8.62 -10.64 -14.18
CA PRO A 201 8.51 -12.06 -14.47
C PRO A 201 7.07 -12.46 -14.86
N GLN A 202 6.89 -13.70 -15.30
CA GLN A 202 5.62 -14.21 -15.84
C GLN A 202 4.45 -14.09 -14.86
N GLU A 203 4.68 -14.04 -13.55
CA GLU A 203 3.61 -13.91 -12.56
C GLU A 203 2.87 -12.56 -12.63
N PHE A 204 3.41 -11.58 -13.37
CA PHE A 204 2.75 -10.29 -13.62
C PHE A 204 1.95 -10.27 -14.93
N GLU A 205 1.99 -11.34 -15.72
CA GLU A 205 1.17 -11.45 -16.92
C GLU A 205 -0.29 -11.75 -16.54
N PRO A 206 -1.28 -11.11 -17.20
CA PRO A 206 -2.67 -11.42 -16.98
C PRO A 206 -2.94 -12.91 -17.20
N LEU A 207 -3.73 -13.52 -16.31
CA LEU A 207 -4.18 -14.89 -16.49
C LEU A 207 -4.99 -15.00 -17.80
N PRO A 208 -4.83 -16.08 -18.58
CA PRO A 208 -5.63 -16.31 -19.77
C PRO A 208 -7.12 -16.24 -19.42
N GLN A 209 -7.83 -15.29 -20.01
CA GLN A 209 -9.28 -15.20 -19.85
C GLN A 209 -9.92 -16.32 -20.70
N ILE A 210 -10.65 -17.22 -20.06
CA ILE A 210 -11.49 -18.18 -20.78
C ILE A 210 -12.69 -17.41 -21.32
N ASN A 211 -12.82 -17.34 -22.64
CA ASN A 211 -14.02 -16.81 -23.28
C ASN A 211 -15.20 -17.73 -22.94
N THR A 212 -16.02 -17.31 -21.98
CA THR A 212 -17.22 -18.02 -21.50
C THR A 212 -18.29 -18.24 -22.57
N THR A 213 -18.16 -17.63 -23.74
CA THR A 213 -19.03 -17.87 -24.90
C THR A 213 -18.76 -19.20 -25.60
N ALA A 214 -17.66 -19.90 -25.32
CA ALA A 214 -17.29 -21.18 -25.96
C ALA A 214 -17.56 -22.43 -25.08
N LEU A 215 -17.91 -22.28 -23.80
CA LEU A 215 -18.12 -23.40 -22.88
C LEU A 215 -19.59 -23.82 -22.82
N SER A 216 -20.10 -24.34 -23.94
CA SER A 216 -21.37 -25.09 -23.99
C SER A 216 -21.16 -26.61 -23.74
N GLY A 217 -20.08 -27.01 -23.07
CA GLY A 217 -19.72 -28.42 -22.92
C GLY A 217 -19.08 -28.77 -21.56
N THR A 218 -19.94 -29.15 -20.61
CA THR A 218 -19.77 -30.20 -19.58
C THR A 218 -18.58 -30.22 -18.59
N MET A 219 -17.68 -29.23 -18.54
CA MET A 219 -16.71 -29.12 -17.44
C MET A 219 -16.59 -27.66 -16.95
N GLU A 220 -16.87 -27.42 -15.67
CA GLU A 220 -16.50 -26.15 -15.02
C GLU A 220 -14.97 -26.06 -14.93
N PRO A 221 -14.34 -24.95 -15.32
CA PRO A 221 -12.90 -24.77 -15.13
C PRO A 221 -12.57 -24.72 -13.64
N LEU A 222 -11.89 -25.74 -13.12
CA LEU A 222 -11.35 -25.71 -11.77
C LEU A 222 -10.03 -24.94 -11.78
N TRP A 223 -10.06 -23.69 -11.33
CA TRP A 223 -8.86 -22.89 -11.12
C TRP A 223 -8.12 -23.40 -9.87
N ILE A 224 -7.00 -24.07 -10.08
CA ILE A 224 -6.06 -24.42 -9.00
C ILE A 224 -4.99 -23.34 -8.98
N HIS A 225 -5.02 -22.48 -7.96
CA HIS A 225 -3.91 -21.58 -7.65
C HIS A 225 -3.13 -22.18 -6.48
N PRO A 226 -2.02 -22.90 -6.74
CA PRO A 226 -1.17 -23.36 -5.65
C PRO A 226 -0.66 -22.14 -4.87
N PRO A 227 -0.56 -22.19 -3.54
CA PRO A 227 0.12 -21.14 -2.78
C PRO A 227 1.54 -20.96 -3.34
N ALA A 228 2.08 -19.74 -3.34
CA ALA A 228 3.45 -19.45 -3.76
C ALA A 228 4.55 -20.28 -3.04
N PHE A 229 4.17 -21.04 -2.00
CA PHE A 229 5.04 -21.93 -1.20
C PHE A 229 4.77 -23.43 -1.40
N SER A 230 3.92 -23.82 -2.34
CA SER A 230 3.70 -25.24 -2.63
C SER A 230 4.82 -25.77 -3.52
N MET A 231 5.76 -26.48 -2.91
CA MET A 231 6.68 -27.36 -3.64
C MET A 231 5.87 -28.51 -4.24
N LEU A 232 5.47 -28.36 -5.49
CA LEU A 232 4.94 -29.46 -6.28
C LEU A 232 5.81 -29.59 -7.52
N ASP A 233 6.72 -30.57 -7.45
CA ASP A 233 7.38 -31.13 -8.63
C ASP A 233 6.31 -31.49 -9.65
N THR A 234 6.32 -30.79 -10.78
CA THR A 234 5.45 -31.05 -11.93
C THR A 234 5.86 -32.37 -12.57
N LYS A 235 5.40 -33.49 -12.00
CA LYS A 235 5.28 -34.75 -12.74
C LYS A 235 3.92 -34.79 -13.42
N THR A 236 3.92 -34.44 -14.70
CA THR A 236 2.82 -34.72 -15.62
C THR A 236 2.59 -36.22 -15.69
N TYR A 237 1.53 -36.72 -15.04
CA TYR A 237 1.03 -38.06 -15.28
C TYR A 237 0.16 -38.01 -16.54
N HIS A 238 0.69 -38.51 -17.65
CA HIS A 238 -0.13 -38.95 -18.77
C HIS A 238 -0.88 -40.21 -18.32
N LYS A 239 -2.22 -40.14 -18.28
CA LYS A 239 -3.05 -41.34 -18.23
C LYS A 239 -3.05 -41.95 -19.63
N ASP A 240 -2.30 -43.03 -19.80
CA ASP A 240 -2.43 -43.90 -20.96
C ASP A 240 -3.83 -44.53 -20.97
N GLN A 241 -4.49 -44.44 -22.13
CA GLN A 241 -5.68 -45.19 -22.48
C GLN A 241 -5.28 -46.65 -22.78
N GLN A 242 -5.95 -47.60 -22.11
CA GLN A 242 -6.19 -49.00 -22.50
C GLN A 242 -7.29 -49.51 -21.55
N SER A 243 -8.38 -50.15 -21.96
CA SER A 243 -8.84 -50.75 -23.22
C SER A 243 -10.35 -50.61 -23.34
#